data_AF-A0ABD4K902-F1
#
_entry.id   AF-A0ABD4K902-F1
#
_cell.length_a   1.000
_cell.length_b   1.000
_cell.length_c   1.000
_cell.angle_alpha   90.00
_cell.angle_beta   90.00
_cell.angle_gamma   90.00
#
_symmetry.space_group_name_H-M   'P 1'
#
loop_
_entity.id
_entity.type
_entity.pdbx_description
1 polymer ?
#
loop_
_entity_poly.entity_id
_entity_poly.type
_entity_poly.pdbx_seq_one_letter_code
_entity_poly.pdbx_strand_id
1 'polypeptide(L)'
;MFTINAEVRSVQGKGASRRLRAANKFPAIIYGGDAAPVAIEMDQDKVWNQQTKEGFYTEVLTIVIDGKEEKVKVQAVQRHPFKPKLSHVDFVRA
;
A
#
# COMPACT_ATOMS: atom_id res chain seq x y z
N MET A 1 3.09 12.94 -9.91
CA MET A 1 2.27 11.79 -10.35
C MET A 1 2.96 10.49 -9.97
N PHE A 2 2.31 9.72 -9.10
CA PHE A 2 2.84 8.47 -8.56
C PHE A 2 2.04 7.29 -9.11
N THR A 3 2.75 6.31 -9.65
CA THR A 3 2.18 5.03 -10.08
C THR A 3 2.86 3.93 -9.29
N ILE A 4 2.05 3.07 -8.65
CA ILE A 4 2.53 2.00 -7.77
C ILE A 4 1.86 0.70 -8.15
N ASN A 5 2.66 -0.35 -8.38
CA ASN A 5 2.13 -1.68 -8.66
C ASN A 5 1.83 -2.39 -7.35
N ALA A 6 0.69 -3.09 -7.32
CA ALA A 6 0.26 -3.91 -6.20
C ALA A 6 -0.39 -5.21 -6.70
N GLU A 7 -0.35 -6.23 -5.85
CA GLU A 7 -0.98 -7.53 -6.10
C GLU A 7 -2.12 -7.74 -5.10
N VAL A 8 -3.22 -8.38 -5.51
CA VAL A 8 -4.31 -8.73 -4.59
C VAL A 8 -3.83 -9.82 -3.64
N ARG A 9 -4.13 -9.67 -2.36
CA ARG A 9 -3.76 -10.66 -1.35
C ARG A 9 -4.68 -11.86 -1.40
N SER A 10 -4.10 -13.04 -1.59
CA SER A 10 -4.80 -14.32 -1.47
C SER A 10 -4.99 -14.78 -0.01
N VAL A 11 -4.12 -14.34 0.91
CA VAL A 11 -4.12 -14.79 2.31
C VAL A 11 -4.00 -13.63 3.30
N GLN A 12 -4.82 -13.68 4.35
CA GLN A 12 -4.91 -12.64 5.38
C GLN A 12 -4.50 -13.15 6.77
N GLY A 13 -4.45 -12.24 7.75
CA GLY A 13 -4.11 -12.56 9.14
C GLY A 13 -2.63 -12.40 9.51
N LYS A 14 -2.33 -12.59 10.80
CA LYS A 14 -1.02 -12.29 11.41
C LYS A 14 0.15 -13.04 10.75
N GLY A 15 -0.02 -14.33 10.50
CA GLY A 15 1.02 -15.18 9.89
C GLY A 15 1.35 -14.77 8.46
N ALA A 16 0.33 -14.60 7.63
CA ALA A 16 0.49 -14.16 6.24
C ALA A 16 1.17 -12.78 6.16
N SER A 17 0.70 -11.81 6.94
CA SER A 17 1.28 -10.47 6.96
C SER A 17 2.74 -10.45 7.46
N ARG A 18 3.13 -11.36 8.36
CA ARG A 18 4.54 -11.52 8.78
C ARG A 18 5.41 -12.07 7.66
N ARG A 19 4.93 -13.07 6.90
CA ARG A 19 5.65 -13.63 5.75
C ARG A 19 5.90 -12.58 4.67
N LEU A 20 4.93 -11.73 4.36
CA LEU A 20 5.12 -10.62 3.41
C LEU A 20 6.25 -9.68 3.85
N ARG A 21 6.23 -9.24 5.12
CA ARG A 21 7.27 -8.36 5.67
C ARG A 21 8.67 -8.99 5.68
N ALA A 22 8.75 -10.31 5.84
CA ALA A 22 10.00 -11.04 5.72
C ALA A 22 10.49 -11.10 4.26
N ALA A 23 9.58 -11.17 3.28
CA ALA A 23 9.86 -11.21 1.85
C ALA A 23 10.03 -9.81 1.20
N ASN A 24 10.36 -8.79 1.99
CA ASN A 24 10.49 -7.40 1.54
C ASN A 24 9.25 -6.83 0.82
N LYS A 25 8.06 -7.30 1.22
CA LYS A 25 6.76 -6.74 0.85
C LYS A 25 6.04 -6.27 2.12
N PHE A 26 4.97 -5.50 2.00
CA PHE A 26 4.11 -5.19 3.14
C PHE A 26 2.63 -5.16 2.74
N PRO A 27 1.72 -5.46 3.67
CA PRO A 27 0.29 -5.41 3.40
C PRO A 27 -0.23 -3.96 3.36
N ALA A 28 -1.20 -3.70 2.50
CA ALA A 28 -1.96 -2.46 2.46
C ALA A 28 -3.44 -2.74 2.14
N ILE A 29 -4.28 -1.72 2.29
CA ILE A 29 -5.72 -1.80 2.00
C ILE A 29 -6.19 -0.58 1.23
N ILE A 30 -7.07 -0.80 0.25
CA ILE A 30 -7.78 0.25 -0.47
C ILE A 30 -9.26 0.16 -0.09
N TYR A 31 -9.88 1.28 0.30
CA TYR A 31 -11.30 1.36 0.61
C TYR A 31 -11.87 2.74 0.22
N GLY A 32 -13.18 2.92 0.42
CA GLY A 32 -13.88 4.18 0.12
C GLY A 32 -14.80 4.05 -1.10
N GLY A 33 -15.79 4.94 -1.17
CA GLY A 33 -16.92 4.84 -2.10
C GLY A 33 -17.81 3.63 -1.80
N ASP A 34 -18.58 3.19 -2.80
CA ASP A 34 -19.52 2.06 -2.69
C ASP A 34 -18.88 0.70 -2.96
N ALA A 35 -17.64 0.68 -3.45
CA ALA A 35 -16.92 -0.55 -3.79
C ALA A 35 -16.32 -1.21 -2.55
N ALA A 36 -16.35 -2.54 -2.52
CA ALA A 36 -15.76 -3.32 -1.43
C ALA A 36 -14.27 -2.98 -1.21
N PRO A 37 -13.78 -3.03 0.05
CA PRO A 37 -12.37 -2.89 0.34
C PRO A 37 -11.53 -3.99 -0.31
N VAL A 38 -10.36 -3.63 -0.83
CA VAL A 38 -9.42 -4.56 -1.47
C VAL A 38 -8.13 -4.62 -0.66
N ALA A 39 -7.79 -5.81 -0.20
CA ALA A 39 -6.52 -6.07 0.48
C ALA A 39 -5.43 -6.34 -0.56
N ILE A 40 -4.35 -5.57 -0.50
CA ILE A 40 -3.25 -5.63 -1.47
C ILE A 40 -1.90 -5.83 -0.77
N GLU A 41 -0.92 -6.32 -1.51
CA GLU A 41 0.48 -6.36 -1.11
C GLU A 41 1.33 -5.50 -2.04
N MET A 42 2.34 -4.87 -1.45
CA MET A 42 3.19 -3.89 -2.12
C MET A 42 4.66 -4.15 -1.84
N ASP A 43 5.52 -3.78 -2.78
CA ASP A 43 6.97 -3.86 -2.65
C ASP A 43 7.50 -2.80 -1.67
N GLN A 44 8.31 -3.23 -0.71
CA GLN A 44 8.80 -2.37 0.37
C GLN A 44 9.69 -1.24 -0.14
N ASP A 45 10.64 -1.54 -1.02
CA ASP A 45 11.68 -0.58 -1.41
C ASP A 45 11.12 0.45 -2.39
N LYS A 46 10.26 0.01 -3.33
CA LYS A 46 9.60 0.91 -4.28
C LYS A 46 8.74 1.95 -3.57
N VAL A 47 7.89 1.51 -2.63
CA VAL A 47 7.02 2.44 -1.89
C VAL A 47 7.84 3.29 -0.93
N TRP A 48 8.87 2.74 -0.29
CA TRP A 48 9.75 3.51 0.59
C TRP A 48 10.41 4.69 -0.14
N ASN A 49 10.91 4.46 -1.35
CA ASN A 49 11.52 5.49 -2.19
C ASN A 49 10.52 6.49 -2.75
N GLN A 50 9.27 6.09 -2.95
CA GLN A 50 8.22 7.01 -3.39
C GLN A 50 7.71 7.88 -2.23
N GLN A 51 7.59 7.34 -1.02
CA GLN A 51 7.08 8.08 0.13
C GLN A 51 8.04 9.14 0.70
N THR A 52 9.29 9.16 0.25
CA THR A 52 10.23 10.25 0.57
C THR A 52 10.05 11.47 -0.30
N LYS A 53 9.35 11.35 -1.44
CA LYS A 53 9.12 12.46 -2.35
C LYS A 53 8.01 13.35 -1.82
N GLU A 54 8.18 14.65 -2.04
CA GLU A 54 7.12 15.62 -1.79
C GLU A 54 5.86 15.26 -2.60
N GLY A 55 4.69 15.48 -2.01
CA GLY A 55 3.41 15.16 -2.64
C GLY A 55 2.88 13.75 -2.38
N PHE A 56 3.68 12.78 -1.91
CA PHE A 56 3.19 11.39 -1.73
C PHE A 56 1.96 11.27 -0.81
N TYR A 57 1.88 12.13 0.22
CA TYR A 57 0.78 12.12 1.19
C TYR A 57 -0.38 13.07 0.85
N THR A 58 -0.21 13.95 -0.14
CA THR A 58 -1.17 15.01 -0.45
C THR A 58 -1.78 14.87 -1.85
N GLU A 59 -1.02 14.33 -2.80
CA GLU A 59 -1.45 14.08 -4.17
C GLU A 59 -2.33 12.82 -4.28
N VAL A 60 -3.08 12.76 -5.37
CA VAL A 60 -3.74 11.53 -5.80
C VAL A 60 -2.69 10.60 -6.41
N LEU A 61 -2.61 9.39 -5.89
CA LEU A 61 -1.76 8.30 -6.34
C LEU A 61 -2.56 7.39 -7.27
N THR A 62 -1.87 6.71 -8.18
CA THR A 62 -2.45 5.62 -8.99
C THR A 62 -1.86 4.30 -8.53
N ILE A 63 -2.72 3.38 -8.08
CA ILE A 63 -2.32 2.00 -7.79
C ILE A 63 -2.79 1.10 -8.94
N VAL A 64 -1.86 0.33 -9.50
CA VAL A 64 -2.14 -0.65 -10.56
C VAL A 64 -2.26 -2.02 -9.94
N ILE A 65 -3.43 -2.65 -10.10
CA ILE A 65 -3.74 -4.01 -9.61
C ILE A 65 -4.19 -4.83 -10.81
N ASP A 66 -3.41 -5.87 -11.18
CA ASP A 66 -3.72 -6.75 -12.31
C ASP A 66 -4.06 -5.99 -13.62
N GLY A 67 -3.37 -4.87 -13.86
CA GLY A 67 -3.57 -3.99 -15.02
C GLY A 67 -4.72 -2.99 -14.90
N LYS A 68 -5.47 -2.98 -13.79
CA LYS A 68 -6.51 -1.99 -13.49
C LYS A 68 -5.95 -0.86 -12.64
N GLU A 69 -6.24 0.37 -13.01
CA GLU A 69 -5.82 1.57 -12.29
C GLU A 69 -6.87 2.01 -11.26
N GLU A 70 -6.46 2.20 -10.02
CA GLU A 70 -7.26 2.76 -8.93
C GLU A 70 -6.64 4.07 -8.47
N LYS A 71 -7.43 5.15 -8.47
CA LYS A 71 -7.01 6.46 -7.96
C LYS A 71 -7.28 6.56 -6.47
N VAL A 72 -6.24 6.81 -5.69
CA VAL A 72 -6.32 6.78 -4.23
C VAL A 72 -5.49 7.89 -3.58
N LYS A 73 -5.77 8.17 -2.31
CA LYS A 73 -4.92 9.00 -1.43
C LYS A 73 -4.47 8.18 -0.23
N VAL A 74 -3.31 8.52 0.32
CA VAL A 74 -2.84 7.93 1.57
C VAL A 74 -3.70 8.44 2.72
N GLN A 75 -4.36 7.52 3.43
CA GLN A 75 -5.14 7.86 4.61
C GLN A 75 -4.32 7.69 5.90
N ALA A 76 -3.59 6.58 6.02
CA ALA A 76 -2.75 6.31 7.18
C ALA A 76 -1.54 5.45 6.82
N VAL A 77 -0.44 5.64 7.56
CA VAL A 77 0.77 4.84 7.42
C VAL A 77 1.22 4.31 8.77
N GLN A 78 1.34 2.99 8.86
CA GLN A 78 1.98 2.34 9.99
C GLN A 78 3.44 2.09 9.65
N ARG A 79 4.35 2.63 10.46
CA ARG A 79 5.79 2.42 10.33
C ARG A 79 6.25 1.34 11.29
N HIS A 80 7.40 0.74 11.00
CA HIS A 80 8.06 -0.13 11.96
C HIS A 80 8.55 0.71 13.16
N PRO A 81 8.41 0.26 14.42
CA PRO A 81 8.67 1.11 15.59
C PRO A 81 10.08 1.75 15.66
N PHE A 82 11.09 1.06 15.13
CA PHE A 82 12.49 1.53 15.18
C PHE A 82 13.29 1.30 13.88
N LYS A 83 12.67 0.70 12.84
CA LYS A 83 13.37 0.43 11.57
C LYS A 83 12.80 1.35 10.49
N PRO A 84 13.60 1.76 9.49
CA PRO A 84 13.10 2.49 8.34
C PRO A 84 12.34 1.54 7.39
N LYS A 85 11.20 1.00 7.86
CA LYS A 85 10.34 0.08 7.12
C LYS A 85 8.87 0.44 7.32
N LEU A 86 8.06 0.13 6.32
CA LEU A 86 6.61 0.26 6.38
C LEU A 86 6.03 -1.05 6.92
N SER A 87 5.04 -0.92 7.81
CA SER A 87 4.31 -2.05 8.38
C SER A 87 2.97 -2.25 7.69
N HIS A 88 2.26 -1.16 7.38
CA HIS A 88 0.97 -1.15 6.70
C HIS A 88 0.69 0.24 6.12
N VAL A 89 -0.10 0.32 5.05
CA VAL A 89 -0.63 1.58 4.50
C VAL A 89 -2.11 1.44 4.20
N ASP A 90 -2.87 2.46 4.56
CA ASP A 90 -4.29 2.60 4.27
C ASP A 90 -4.45 3.62 3.16
N PHE A 91 -5.19 3.24 2.12
CA PHE A 91 -5.52 4.08 0.99
C PHE A 91 -7.04 4.28 0.91
N VAL A 92 -7.45 5.53 0.71
CA VAL A 92 -8.85 5.89 0.45
C VAL A 92 -9.01 6.24 -1.03
N ARG A 93 -10.07 5.75 -1.68
CA ARG A 93 -10.41 6.10 -3.07
C ARG A 93 -10.68 7.60 -3.15
N ALA A 94 -10.02 8.24 -4.12
CA ALA A 94 -10.06 9.68 -4.32
C ALA A 94 -11.28 10.12 -5.14
#